data_AF-A0A350IU38-F1
#
_entry.id   AF-A0A350IU38-F1
#
_cell.length_a   1.000
_cell.length_b   1.000
_cell.length_c   1.000
_cell.angle_alpha   90.00
_cell.angle_beta   90.00
_cell.angle_gamma   90.00
#
_symmetry.space_group_name_H-M   'P 1'
#
loop_
_entity.id
_entity.type
_entity.pdbx_description
1 polymer ?
#
loop_
_entity_poly.entity_id
_entity_poly.type
_entity_poly.pdbx_seq_one_letter_code
_entity_poly.pdbx_strand_id
1 'polypeptide(L)' 'MLIDASVLLYAADSANPSHERVATWLEGVLNGPRRVGFAWPSITAFL' A
#
# COMPACT_ATOMS: atom_id res chain seq x y z
N MET A 1 -9.79 3.44 6.64
CA MET A 1 -9.35 3.65 5.24
C MET A 1 -9.09 2.28 4.62
N LEU A 2 -9.40 2.07 3.34
CA LEU A 2 -9.18 0.80 2.65
C LEU A 2 -7.97 0.93 1.71
N ILE A 3 -7.10 -0.07 1.68
CA ILE A 3 -5.93 -0.12 0.78
C ILE A 3 -6.26 -0.95 -0.45
N ASP A 4 -5.94 -0.40 -1.62
CA ASP A 4 -6.06 -1.05 -2.92
C ASP A 4 -4.79 -1.81 -3.31
N ALA A 5 -4.90 -2.79 -4.20
CA ALA A 5 -3.76 -3.55 -4.71
C ALA A 5 -2.72 -2.65 -5.42
N SER A 6 -3.15 -1.61 -6.13
CA SER A 6 -2.25 -0.71 -6.86
C SER A 6 -1.24 -0.04 -5.93
N VAL A 7 -1.67 0.31 -4.72
CA VAL A 7 -0.78 0.88 -3.68
C VAL A 7 0.25 -0.14 -3.26
N LEU A 8 -0.16 -1.39 -3.02
CA LEU A 8 0.74 -2.46 -2.59
C LEU A 8 1.78 -2.77 -3.68
N LEU A 9 1.35 -2.82 -4.95
CA LEU A 9 2.23 -3.04 -6.09
C LEU A 9 3.29 -1.94 -6.23
N TYR A 10 2.88 -0.66 -6.17
CA TYR A 10 3.83 0.45 -6.26
C TYR A 10 4.74 0.56 -5.02
N ALA A 11 4.24 0.22 -3.83
CA ALA A 11 5.06 0.17 -2.62
C ALA A 11 6.10 -0.96 -2.67
N ALA A 12 5.81 -2.09 -3.34
CA ALA A 12 6.70 -3.25 -3.40
C ALA A 12 7.73 -3.17 -4.54
N ASP A 13 7.40 -2.51 -5.65
CA ASP A 13 8.28 -2.42 -6.83
C ASP A 13 9.27 -1.25 -6.71
N SER A 14 10.52 -1.54 -6.35
CA SER A 14 11.58 -0.52 -6.20
C SER A 14 12.09 0.09 -7.51
N ALA A 15 11.79 -0.52 -8.66
CA ALA A 15 12.11 0.06 -9.96
C ALA A 15 11.06 1.10 -10.40
N ASN A 16 9.90 1.15 -9.73
CA ASN A 16 8.86 2.10 -10.04
C ASN A 16 9.26 3.52 -9.59
N PRO A 17 9.12 4.55 -10.45
CA PRO A 17 9.42 5.95 -10.06
C PRO A 17 8.60 6.46 -8.87
N SER A 18 7.45 5.85 -8.59
CA SER A 18 6.57 6.23 -7.47
C SER A 18 6.87 5.45 -6.18
N HIS A 19 7.79 4.49 -6.21
CA HIS A 19 8.07 3.58 -5.10
C HIS A 19 8.28 4.31 -3.78
N GLU A 20 9.30 5.18 -3.74
CA GLU A 20 9.71 5.88 -2.52
C GLU A 20 8.55 6.67 -1.91
N ARG A 21 7.78 7.37 -2.75
CA ARG A 21 6.63 8.16 -2.33
C ARG A 21 5.51 7.26 -1.77
N VAL A 22 5.19 6.16 -2.45
CA VAL A 22 4.08 5.28 -2.04
C VAL A 22 4.45 4.47 -0.80
N ALA A 23 5.68 3.95 -0.73
CA ALA A 23 6.21 3.24 0.44
C ALA A 23 6.19 4.14 1.69
N THR A 24 6.74 5.35 1.59
CA THR A 24 6.73 6.34 2.69
C THR A 24 5.31 6.67 3.16
N TRP A 25 4.38 6.87 2.22
CA TRP A 25 2.99 7.13 2.56
C TRP A 25 2.33 5.92 3.24
N LEU A 26 2.58 4.71 2.73
CA LEU A 26 1.99 3.49 3.25
C LEU A 26 2.49 3.20 4.66
N GLU A 27 3.78 3.38 4.93
CA GLU A 27 4.36 3.28 6.27
C GLU A 27 3.71 4.27 7.24
N GLY A 28 3.56 5.54 6.85
CA GLY A 28 2.91 6.55 7.68
C GLY A 28 1.43 6.24 7.96
N VAL A 29 0.74 5.64 6.99
CA VAL A 29 -0.65 5.20 7.12
C VAL A 29 -0.79 4.02 8.08
N LEU A 30 0.08 3.01 7.96
CA LEU A 30 0.02 1.79 8.78
C LEU A 30 0.43 2.04 10.23
N ASN A 31 1.36 2.97 10.46
CA ASN A 31 1.78 3.39 11.81
C ASN A 31 0.91 4.54 12.37
N GLY A 32 -0.09 5.00 11.62
CA GLY A 32 -0.97 6.09 12.03
C GLY A 32 -2.06 5.66 13.01
N PRO A 33 -2.74 6.62 13.68
CA PRO A 33 -3.78 6.33 14.66
C PRO A 33 -5.11 5.86 14.03
N ARG A 34 -5.23 5.93 12.69
CA ARG A 34 -6.46 5.58 11.98
C ARG A 34 -6.44 4.11 11.60
N ARG A 35 -7.56 3.42 11.83
CA ARG A 35 -7.72 2.02 11.38
C ARG A 35 -7.67 1.92 9.85
N VAL A 36 -6.83 1.01 9.38
CA VAL A 36 -6.67 0.66 7.97
C VAL A 36 -7.17 -0.76 7.78
N GLY A 37 -7.88 -0.99 6.69
CA GLY A 37 -8.32 -2.32 6.27
C GLY A 37 -7.69 -2.69 4.94
N PHE A 38 -7.52 -3.98 4.73
CA PHE A 38 -7.19 -4.56 3.43
C PHE A 38 -8.40 -5.35 2.94
N ALA A 39 -8.88 -5.05 1.73
CA ALA A 39 -9.93 -5.85 1.12
C ALA A 39 -9.33 -7.19 0.70
N TRP A 40 -10.05 -8.29 0.92
CA TRP A 40 -9.60 -9.59 0.44
C TRP A 40 -9.25 -9.58 -1.07
N PRO A 41 -10.05 -8.96 -1.96
CA PRO A 41 -9.69 -8.83 -3.38
C PRO A 41 -8.36 -8.08 -3.61
N SER A 42 -8.08 -7.04 -2.81
CA SER A 42 -6.83 -6.27 -2.92
C SER A 42 -5.62 -7.11 -2.55
N ILE A 43 -5.73 -7.95 -1.51
CA ILE A 43 -4.67 -8.87 -1.10
C ILE A 43 -4.43 -9.90 -2.21
N THR A 44 -5.49 -10.51 -2.74
CA THR A 44 -5.38 -11.55 -3.78
C THR A 44 -4.89 -11.02 -5.12
N ALA A 45 -5.04 -9.73 -5.42
CA ALA A 45 -4.49 -9.13 -6.64
C ALA A 45 -3.02 -8.70 -6.48
N PHE A 46 -2.52 -8.62 -5.25
CA PHE A 46 -1.13 -8.29 -4.95
C PHE A 46 -0.23 -9.53 -4.82
N LEU A 47 -0.75 -10.61 -4.22
CA LEU A 47 -0.09 -11.90 -4.10
C LEU A 47 -0.03 -12.65 -5.43
#